data_AF-A0A7W1KMP7-F1
#
_entry.id   AF-A0A7W1KMP7-F1
#
_cell.length_a   1.000
_cell.length_b   1.000
_cell.length_c   1.000
_cell.angle_alpha   90.00
_cell.angle_beta   90.00
_cell.angle_gamma   90.00
#
_symmetry.space_group_name_H-M   'P 1'
#
loop_
_entity.id
_entity.type
_entity.pdbx_description
1 polymer ?
#
loop_
_entity_poly.entity_id
_entity_poly.type
_entity_poly.pdbx_seq_one_letter_code
_entity_poly.pdbx_strand_id
1 'polypeptide(L)' 'MAERVTVFWQGKEYDAVRSREAPAGPVWQVLRDGAPVTSFPADPAEGAGAVKDKILGWLEGNESRPAMDVGRQ' A
#
# COMPACT_ATOMS: atom_id res chain seq x y z
N MET A 1 -16.92 -9.65 -0.79
CA MET A 1 -16.63 -8.27 -0.35
C MET A 1 -15.15 -8.05 -0.57
N ALA A 2 -14.76 -7.01 -1.33
CA ALA A 2 -13.35 -6.66 -1.48
C ALA A 2 -12.85 -6.09 -0.15
N GLU A 3 -11.75 -6.61 0.38
CA GLU A 3 -11.17 -6.08 1.61
C GLU A 3 -10.50 -4.74 1.30
N ARG A 4 -10.90 -3.69 2.03
CA ARG A 4 -10.34 -2.34 1.92
C ARG A 4 -9.86 -1.89 3.29
N VAL A 5 -8.71 -1.25 3.32
CA VAL A 5 -8.11 -0.66 4.51
C VAL A 5 -7.73 0.79 4.21
N THR A 6 -8.31 1.72 4.95
CA THR A 6 -7.97 3.14 4.83
C THR A 6 -6.98 3.52 5.92
N VAL A 7 -5.91 4.20 5.54
CA VAL A 7 -4.81 4.63 6.40
C VAL A 7 -4.65 6.14 6.27
N PHE A 8 -4.70 6.84 7.40
CA PHE A 8 -4.43 8.27 7.47
C PHE A 8 -3.03 8.52 7.99
N TRP A 9 -2.23 9.26 7.22
CA TRP A 9 -0.85 9.58 7.58
C TRP A 9 -0.53 11.02 7.19
N GLN A 10 -0.06 11.82 8.16
CA GLN A 10 0.30 13.24 7.96
C GLN A 10 -0.76 14.06 7.20
N GLY A 11 -2.05 13.82 7.48
CA GLY A 11 -3.16 14.51 6.82
C GLY A 11 -3.48 14.02 5.40
N LYS A 12 -2.83 12.95 4.92
CA LYS A 12 -3.11 12.28 3.66
C LYS A 12 -3.87 10.98 3.91
N GLU A 13 -4.78 10.66 2.99
CA GLU A 13 -5.54 9.40 2.98
C GLU A 13 -4.92 8.42 1.98
N TYR A 14 -4.75 7.18 2.42
CA TYR A 14 -4.26 6.08 1.61
C TYR A 14 -5.24 4.91 1.71
N ASP A 15 -5.67 4.38 0.58
CA ASP A 15 -6.58 3.24 0.52
C ASP A 15 -5.84 2.01 0.02
N ALA A 16 -5.77 0.95 0.83
CA ALA A 16 -5.33 -0.35 0.37
C ALA A 16 -6.51 -1.21 -0.01
N VAL A 17 -6.51 -1.74 -1.23
CA VAL A 17 -7.51 -2.68 -1.72
C VAL A 17 -6.87 -4.02 -2.02
N ARG A 18 -7.50 -5.11 -1.59
CA ARG A 18 -7.01 -6.45 -1.89
C ARG A 18 -7.45 -6.86 -3.29
N SER A 19 -6.50 -6.98 -4.20
CA SER A 19 -6.71 -7.54 -5.54
C SER A 19 -6.30 -9.01 -5.58
N ARG A 20 -7.16 -9.86 -6.13
CA ARG A 20 -6.88 -11.29 -6.36
C ARG A 20 -6.40 -11.57 -7.78
N GLU A 21 -6.38 -10.54 -8.64
CA GLU A 21 -6.16 -10.66 -10.09
C GLU A 21 -4.69 -10.49 -10.49
N ALA A 22 -3.75 -10.62 -9.55
CA ALA A 22 -2.33 -10.56 -9.86
C ALA A 22 -1.78 -11.96 -10.23
N PRO A 23 -0.97 -12.09 -11.29
CA PRO A 23 -0.44 -13.37 -11.75
C PRO A 23 0.48 -14.07 -10.73
N ALA A 24 0.99 -13.32 -9.75
CA ALA A 24 1.82 -13.81 -8.66
C ALA A 24 1.03 -14.15 -7.37
N GLY A 25 -0.30 -14.12 -7.41
CA GLY A 25 -1.17 -14.31 -6.26
C GLY A 25 -1.78 -13.00 -5.75
N PRO A 26 -2.60 -13.05 -4.68
CA PRO A 26 -3.28 -11.87 -4.17
C PRO A 26 -2.31 -10.80 -3.67
N VAL A 27 -2.63 -9.53 -3.92
CA VAL A 27 -1.84 -8.37 -3.53
C VAL A 27 -2.71 -7.32 -2.88
N TRP A 28 -2.12 -6.57 -1.95
CA TRP A 28 -2.66 -5.31 -1.45
C TRP A 28 -2.14 -4.19 -2.33
N GLN A 29 -3.04 -3.50 -3.02
CA GLN A 29 -2.71 -2.32 -3.82
C GLN A 29 -3.04 -1.08 -3.01
N VAL A 30 -2.02 -0.27 -2.71
CA VAL A 30 -2.18 0.99 -1.99
C VAL A 30 -2.40 2.10 -3.01
N LEU A 31 -3.49 2.82 -2.82
CA LEU A 31 -3.95 3.92 -3.63
C LEU A 31 -3.81 5.21 -2.82
N ARG A 32 -3.44 6.29 -3.50
CA ARG A 32 -3.52 7.66 -2.99
C ARG A 32 -4.30 8.47 -4.01
N ASP A 33 -5.37 9.13 -3.59
CA ASP A 33 -6.23 9.92 -4.48
C ASP A 33 -6.71 9.10 -5.71
N GLY A 34 -6.92 7.79 -5.53
CA GLY A 34 -7.32 6.86 -6.59
C GLY A 34 -6.19 6.31 -7.48
N ALA A 35 -4.95 6.78 -7.32
CA ALA A 35 -3.79 6.31 -8.08
C ALA A 35 -2.93 5.32 -7.27
N PRO A 36 -2.47 4.20 -7.84
CA PRO A 36 -1.61 3.25 -7.13
C PRO A 36 -0.23 3.83 -6.85
N VAL A 37 0.18 3.79 -5.58
CA VAL A 37 1.50 4.27 -5.13
C VAL A 37 2.44 3.13 -4.77
N THR A 38 1.92 2.02 -4.28
CA THR A 38 2.70 0.81 -3.97
C THR A 38 1.81 -0.43 -3.92
N SER A 39 2.41 -1.60 -3.91
CA SER A 39 1.71 -2.88 -3.75
C SER A 39 2.49 -3.83 -2.85
N PHE A 40 1.80 -4.53 -1.97
CA PHE A 40 2.36 -5.55 -1.09
C PHE A 40 1.77 -6.93 -1.43
N PRO A 41 2.54 -8.01 -1.29
CA PRO A 41 1.97 -9.36 -1.35
C PRO A 41 0.94 -9.52 -0.23
N ALA A 42 -0.25 -10.01 -0.56
CA ALA A 42 -1.31 -10.27 0.42
C ALA A 42 -1.27 -11.74 0.83
N ASP A 43 -0.90 -12.00 2.08
CA ASP A 43 -0.98 -13.37 2.61
C ASP A 43 -2.46 -13.77 2.82
N PRO A 44 -2.89 -14.98 2.47
CA PRO A 44 -4.24 -15.48 2.78
C PRO A 44 -4.62 -15.38 4.26
N ALA A 45 -3.66 -15.47 5.20
CA ALA A 45 -3.89 -15.31 6.63
C ALA A 45 -3.70 -13.86 7.12
N GLU A 46 -3.26 -12.96 6.26
CA GLU A 46 -3.02 -11.55 6.61
C GLU A 46 -4.34 -10.77 6.65
N GLY A 47 -4.64 -10.23 7.83
CA GLY A 47 -5.77 -9.34 8.06
C GLY A 47 -5.45 -7.87 7.80
N ALA A 48 -6.51 -7.05 7.81
CA ALA A 48 -6.46 -5.60 7.60
C ALA A 48 -5.47 -4.83 8.52
N GLY A 49 -5.22 -5.34 9.74
CA GLY A 49 -4.26 -4.71 10.68
C GLY A 49 -2.82 -4.82 10.20
N ALA A 50 -2.40 -6.02 9.79
CA ALA A 50 -1.02 -6.25 9.35
C ALA A 50 -0.67 -5.48 8.06
N VAL A 51 -1.61 -5.32 7.13
CA VAL A 51 -1.39 -4.46 5.96
C VAL A 51 -1.28 -2.98 6.35
N LYS A 52 -2.07 -2.52 7.34
CA LYS A 52 -1.96 -1.14 7.86
C LYS A 52 -0.56 -0.88 8.41
N ASP A 53 -0.01 -1.80 9.22
CA ASP A 53 1.35 -1.67 9.77
C ASP A 53 2.42 -1.63 8.67
N LYS A 54 2.28 -2.46 7.62
CA LYS A 54 3.17 -2.40 6.44
C LYS A 54 3.12 -1.05 5.72
N ILE A 55 1.91 -0.51 5.53
CA ILE A 55 1.72 0.79 4.87
C ILE A 55 2.36 1.90 5.69
N LEU A 56 2.11 1.91 7.00
CA LEU A 56 2.71 2.89 7.91
C LEU A 56 4.24 2.82 7.88
N GLY A 57 4.83 1.61 8.01
CA GLY A 57 6.28 1.44 7.95
C GLY A 57 6.89 1.88 6.60
N TRP A 58 6.18 1.63 5.49
CA TRP A 58 6.60 2.15 4.19
C TRP A 58 6.49 3.67 4.12
N LEU A 59 5.41 4.27 4.61
CA LEU A 59 5.22 5.73 4.66
C LEU A 59 6.30 6.40 5.52
N GLU A 60 6.63 5.84 6.68
CA GLU A 60 7.71 6.30 7.55
C GLU A 60 9.07 6.25 6.85
N GLY A 61 9.37 5.16 6.14
CA GLY A 61 10.65 4.99 5.45
C GLY A 61 10.77 5.76 4.12
N ASN A 62 9.65 6.02 3.44
CA ASN A 62 9.63 6.50 2.06
C ASN A 62 9.12 7.94 1.91
N GLU A 63 8.23 8.47 2.78
CA GLU A 63 7.87 9.90 2.75
C GLU A 63 8.90 10.80 3.47
N SER A 64 9.72 10.26 4.38
CA SER A 64 10.86 11.01 4.95
C SER A 64 12.01 11.19 3.96
N ARG A 65 12.01 10.48 2.84
CA ARG A 65 12.90 10.73 1.71
C ARG A 65 12.11 11.58 0.72
N PRO A 66 12.39 12.90 0.57
CA PRO A 66 11.82 13.64 -0.54
C PRO A 66 12.18 12.86 -1.80
N ALA A 67 11.22 12.70 -2.72
CA ALA A 67 11.40 12.01 -3.98
C ALA A 67 12.54 12.67 -4.79
N MET A 68 13.79 12.32 -4.49
CA MET A 68 14.93 12.47 -5.36
C MET A 68 15.34 11.05 -5.74
N ASP A 69 15.32 10.82 -7.05
CA ASP A 69 15.91 9.67 -7.73
C ASP A 69 15.28 8.30 -7.47
N VAL A 70 14.21 8.00 -8.21
CA VAL A 70 14.16 6.72 -8.92
C VAL A 70 14.51 7.00 -10.36
N GLY A 71 15.82 7.12 -10.59
CA GLY A 71 16.43 7.26 -11.89
C GLY A 71 15.93 6.19 -12.85
N ARG A 72 15.38 6.67 -13.95
CA ARG A 72 15.36 6.00 -15.25
C ARG A 72 16.79 5.57 -15.56
N GLN A 73 17.07 4.27 -15.58
CA GLN A 73 18.21 3.69 -16.29
C GLN A 73 17.69 2.83 -17.43
#